data_AF-A0A7G3A3B4-F1
#
_entry.id   AF-A0A7G3A3B4-F1
#
_cell.length_a   1.000
_cell.length_b   1.000
_cell.length_c   1.000
_cell.angle_alpha   90.00
_cell.angle_beta   90.00
_cell.angle_gamma   90.00
#
_symmetry.space_group_name_H-M   'P 1'
#
loop_
_entity.id
_entity.type
_entity.pdbx_description
1 polymer ?
#
loop_
_entity_poly.entity_id
_entity_poly.type
_entity_poly.pdbx_seq_one_letter_code
_entity_poly.pdbx_strand_id
1 'polypeptide(L)'
;MLIALLAEGAAHGHTPDDAPPAFPPFETWHMPGQVFWLVILFTTLYLAMSRWILPKLSDTLEKRSDRIASDLDQAARLNDQATEAQQALELRVAQARSKARETSEKASEKMEAEMAAETARVDAEIAKKLETADARIATLRSSAMANVEQIAVDTAEAMTARFGLKASAGDLKSAVSAAMEKK
;
A
#
# COMPACT_ATOMS: atom_id res chain seq x y z
N MET A 1 36.55 -53.69 -58.94
CA MET A 1 37.08 -55.00 -59.35
C MET A 1 35.96 -56.03 -59.23
N LEU A 2 35.17 -56.18 -60.31
CA LEU A 2 34.26 -57.28 -60.69
C LEU A 2 33.23 -56.76 -61.72
N ILE A 3 33.70 -55.97 -62.69
CA ILE A 3 32.96 -55.48 -63.87
C ILE A 3 33.13 -56.53 -64.99
N ALA A 4 32.96 -57.82 -64.69
CA ALA A 4 33.38 -58.88 -65.62
C ALA A 4 32.38 -60.05 -65.75
N LEU A 5 31.09 -59.83 -65.50
CA LEU A 5 30.09 -60.88 -65.74
C LEU A 5 28.73 -60.30 -66.17
N LEU A 6 28.75 -59.41 -67.17
CA LEU A 6 27.54 -58.78 -67.71
C LEU A 6 27.43 -58.86 -69.25
N ALA A 7 28.15 -59.78 -69.91
CA ALA A 7 28.25 -59.79 -71.36
C ALA A 7 28.28 -61.19 -72.01
N GLU A 8 27.58 -62.18 -71.44
CA GLU A 8 27.37 -63.47 -72.11
C GLU A 8 25.88 -63.86 -71.96
N GLY A 9 25.03 -63.25 -72.79
CA GLY A 9 23.58 -63.42 -72.67
C GLY A 9 22.85 -62.92 -73.91
N ALA A 10 23.38 -63.18 -75.10
CA ALA A 10 22.67 -62.95 -76.35
C ALA A 10 22.98 -64.10 -77.31
N ALA A 11 21.92 -64.67 -77.89
CA ALA A 11 21.89 -65.77 -78.86
C ALA A 11 21.93 -67.20 -78.29
N HIS A 12 20.77 -67.68 -77.82
CA HIS A 12 20.27 -69.03 -78.13
C HIS A 12 18.78 -68.90 -78.46
N GLY A 13 18.44 -69.07 -79.74
CA GLY A 13 17.07 -69.30 -80.15
C GLY A 13 16.66 -70.72 -79.76
N HIS A 14 15.50 -70.86 -79.13
CA HIS A 14 14.94 -72.16 -78.76
C HIS A 14 13.45 -72.20 -79.12
N THR A 15 13.03 -73.37 -79.58
CA THR A 15 11.77 -73.74 -80.24
C THR A 15 10.50 -73.47 -79.42
N PRO A 16 9.29 -73.38 -80.04
CA PRO A 16 8.03 -73.03 -79.37
C PRO A 16 7.44 -74.13 -78.46
N ASP A 17 8.28 -74.97 -77.83
CA ASP A 17 7.88 -76.03 -76.90
C ASP A 17 8.69 -76.03 -75.58
N ASP A 18 9.56 -75.06 -75.35
CA ASP A 18 10.38 -74.96 -74.14
C ASP A 18 10.30 -73.56 -73.53
N ALA A 19 9.11 -73.20 -73.03
CA ALA A 19 9.00 -72.08 -72.10
C ALA A 19 9.77 -72.45 -70.82
N PRO A 20 10.67 -71.59 -70.29
CA PRO A 20 11.30 -71.85 -69.00
C PRO A 20 10.18 -72.09 -67.97
N PRO A 21 10.28 -73.13 -67.12
CA PRO A 21 9.23 -73.42 -66.15
C PRO A 21 8.86 -72.14 -65.43
N ALA A 22 7.55 -71.84 -65.39
CA ALA A 22 7.03 -70.64 -64.77
C ALA A 22 7.73 -70.47 -63.42
N PHE A 23 8.28 -69.28 -63.18
CA PHE A 23 9.11 -69.05 -62.01
C PHE A 23 8.31 -69.53 -60.77
N PRO A 24 8.76 -70.58 -60.05
CA PRO A 24 7.93 -71.31 -59.09
C PRO A 24 7.15 -70.45 -58.08
N PRO A 25 7.65 -69.28 -57.61
CA PRO A 25 6.88 -68.44 -56.68
C PRO A 25 5.67 -67.71 -57.29
N PHE A 26 5.46 -67.75 -58.61
CA PHE A 26 4.31 -67.10 -59.28
C PHE A 26 3.29 -68.11 -59.86
N GLU A 27 3.39 -69.39 -59.50
CA GLU A 27 2.36 -70.36 -59.83
C GLU A 27 1.09 -70.14 -58.98
N THR A 28 -0.05 -69.93 -59.65
CA THR A 28 -1.33 -69.51 -59.05
C THR A 28 -1.93 -70.54 -58.09
N TRP A 29 -1.43 -71.78 -58.10
CA TRP A 29 -1.87 -72.86 -57.21
C TRP A 29 -1.53 -72.60 -55.73
N HIS A 30 -0.42 -71.91 -55.43
CA HIS A 30 0.01 -71.61 -54.05
C HIS A 30 -0.54 -70.28 -53.51
N MET A 31 -1.04 -69.39 -54.39
CA MET A 31 -1.55 -68.06 -54.00
C MET A 31 -2.73 -68.10 -53.01
N PRO A 32 -3.74 -68.99 -53.14
CA PRO A 32 -4.87 -69.04 -52.21
C PRO A 32 -4.45 -69.35 -50.76
N GLY A 33 -3.49 -70.25 -50.58
CA GLY A 33 -2.96 -70.59 -49.25
C GLY A 33 -2.18 -69.43 -48.62
N GLN A 34 -1.38 -68.73 -49.41
CA GLN A 34 -0.64 -67.55 -48.95
C GLN A 34 -1.58 -66.39 -48.60
N VAL A 35 -2.62 -66.16 -49.41
CA VAL A 35 -3.65 -65.15 -49.12
C VAL A 35 -4.45 -65.53 -47.87
N PHE A 36 -4.82 -66.80 -47.71
CA PHE A 36 -5.54 -67.26 -46.51
C PHE A 36 -4.74 -66.99 -45.22
N TRP A 37 -3.46 -67.36 -45.19
CA TRP A 37 -2.59 -67.08 -44.04
C TRP A 37 -2.34 -65.59 -43.84
N LEU A 38 -2.19 -64.82 -44.93
CA LEU A 38 -2.05 -63.37 -44.86
C LEU A 38 -3.29 -62.74 -44.23
N VAL A 39 -4.49 -63.15 -44.63
CA VAL A 39 -5.75 -62.67 -44.05
C VAL A 39 -5.83 -63.01 -42.56
N ILE A 40 -5.46 -64.23 -42.15
CA ILE A 40 -5.44 -64.63 -40.73
C ILE A 40 -4.47 -63.76 -39.93
N LEU A 41 -3.22 -63.63 -40.39
CA LEU A 41 -2.19 -62.83 -39.73
C LEU A 41 -2.58 -61.35 -39.67
N PHE A 42 -3.04 -60.80 -40.78
CA PHE A 42 -3.45 -59.41 -40.87
C PHE A 42 -4.65 -59.12 -39.99
N THR A 43 -5.64 -60.02 -39.95
CA THR A 43 -6.81 -59.89 -39.06
C THR A 43 -6.39 -59.99 -37.60
N THR A 44 -5.52 -60.94 -37.25
CA THR A 44 -4.99 -61.09 -35.89
C THR A 44 -4.23 -59.85 -35.45
N LEU A 45 -3.34 -59.34 -36.31
CA LEU A 45 -2.58 -58.11 -36.07
C LEU A 45 -3.50 -56.89 -35.95
N TYR A 46 -4.49 -56.77 -36.84
CA TYR A 46 -5.47 -55.70 -36.83
C TYR A 46 -6.27 -55.69 -35.51
N LEU A 47 -6.75 -56.84 -35.07
CA LEU A 47 -7.46 -56.97 -33.79
C LEU A 47 -6.55 -56.65 -32.60
N ALA A 48 -5.29 -57.10 -32.60
CA ALA A 48 -4.33 -56.76 -31.57
C ALA A 48 -4.05 -55.24 -31.51
N MET A 49 -3.88 -54.60 -32.68
CA MET A 49 -3.65 -53.16 -32.79
C MET A 49 -4.86 -52.36 -32.33
N SER A 50 -6.04 -52.70 -32.85
CA SER A 50 -7.32 -52.05 -32.54
C SER A 50 -7.70 -52.20 -31.07
N ARG A 51 -7.49 -53.39 -30.49
CA ARG A 51 -7.95 -53.69 -29.12
C ARG A 51 -6.94 -53.33 -28.04
N TRP A 52 -5.64 -53.34 -28.30
CA TRP A 52 -4.63 -53.11 -27.25
C TRP A 52 -3.80 -51.85 -27.46
N ILE A 53 -3.35 -51.56 -28.69
CA ILE A 53 -2.37 -50.49 -28.93
C ILE A 53 -3.07 -49.12 -29.03
N LEU A 54 -4.15 -49.03 -29.81
CA LEU A 54 -4.95 -47.81 -29.94
C LEU A 54 -5.50 -47.31 -28.58
N PRO A 55 -6.13 -48.14 -27.73
CA PRO A 55 -6.64 -47.65 -26.44
C PRO A 55 -5.54 -47.17 -25.49
N LYS A 56 -4.35 -47.78 -25.53
CA LYS A 56 -3.19 -47.33 -24.72
C LYS A 56 -2.69 -45.95 -25.16
N LEU A 57 -2.70 -45.68 -26.46
CA LEU A 57 -2.32 -44.38 -27.01
C LEU A 57 -3.39 -43.31 -26.69
N SER A 58 -4.67 -43.66 -26.81
CA SER A 58 -5.79 -42.80 -26.43
C SER A 58 -5.73 -42.39 -24.97
N ASP A 59 -5.52 -43.34 -24.05
CA ASP A 59 -5.41 -43.09 -22.61
C ASP A 59 -4.26 -42.12 -22.27
N THR A 60 -3.14 -42.19 -23.00
CA THR A 60 -2.01 -41.26 -22.78
C THR A 60 -2.33 -39.85 -23.29
N LEU A 61 -3.01 -39.72 -24.42
CA LEU A 61 -3.44 -38.43 -24.95
C LEU A 61 -4.48 -37.78 -24.05
N GLU A 62 -5.46 -38.55 -23.59
CA GLU A 62 -6.52 -38.09 -22.69
C GLU A 62 -5.94 -37.62 -21.35
N LYS A 63 -5.02 -38.38 -20.76
CA LYS A 63 -4.29 -37.93 -19.54
C LYS A 63 -3.57 -36.60 -19.72
N ARG A 64 -2.98 -36.35 -20.89
CA ARG A 64 -2.28 -35.09 -21.17
C ARG A 64 -3.28 -33.95 -21.38
N SER A 65 -4.36 -34.18 -22.13
CA SER A 65 -5.39 -33.15 -22.31
C SER A 65 -6.05 -32.79 -20.99
N ASP A 66 -6.36 -33.79 -20.15
CA ASP A 66 -6.95 -33.58 -18.84
C ASP A 66 -6.01 -32.82 -17.92
N ARG A 67 -4.71 -33.16 -17.97
CA ARG A 67 -3.70 -32.45 -17.18
C ARG A 67 -3.58 -30.98 -17.61
N ILE A 68 -3.51 -30.73 -18.92
CA ILE A 68 -3.44 -29.36 -19.46
C ILE A 68 -4.70 -28.57 -19.11
N ALA A 69 -5.88 -29.18 -19.25
CA ALA A 69 -7.14 -28.54 -18.88
C ALA A 69 -7.17 -28.22 -17.38
N SER A 70 -6.75 -29.15 -16.53
CA SER A 70 -6.68 -28.94 -15.08
C SER A 70 -5.68 -27.85 -14.68
N ASP A 71 -4.50 -27.83 -15.31
CA ASP A 71 -3.46 -26.83 -15.02
C ASP A 71 -3.91 -25.44 -15.52
N LEU A 72 -4.59 -25.35 -16.66
CA LEU A 72 -5.13 -24.09 -17.19
C LEU A 72 -6.26 -23.54 -16.30
N ASP A 73 -7.15 -24.41 -15.84
CA ASP A 73 -8.24 -24.07 -14.93
C ASP A 73 -7.72 -23.65 -13.54
N GLN A 74 -6.67 -24.31 -13.03
CA GLN A 74 -5.97 -23.85 -11.83
C GLN A 74 -5.30 -22.49 -12.04
N ALA A 75 -4.63 -22.28 -13.17
CA ALA A 75 -3.98 -21.02 -13.48
C ALA A 75 -5.00 -19.87 -13.60
N ALA A 76 -6.15 -20.11 -14.23
CA ALA A 76 -7.25 -19.15 -14.32
C ALA A 76 -7.77 -18.78 -12.93
N ARG A 77 -8.07 -19.76 -12.07
CA ARG A 77 -8.48 -19.51 -10.68
C ARG A 77 -7.46 -18.70 -9.88
N LEU A 78 -6.18 -19.03 -10.00
CA LEU A 78 -5.11 -18.31 -9.30
C LEU A 78 -4.97 -16.88 -9.84
N ASN A 79 -5.17 -16.67 -11.15
CA ASN A 79 -5.17 -15.35 -11.76
C ASN A 79 -6.35 -14.49 -11.28
N ASP A 80 -7.54 -15.07 -11.20
CA ASP A 80 -8.73 -14.41 -10.68
C ASP A 80 -8.54 -14.02 -9.21
N GLN A 81 -8.04 -14.94 -8.38
CA GLN A 81 -7.73 -14.66 -6.97
C GLN A 81 -6.66 -13.58 -6.79
N ALA A 82 -5.61 -13.59 -7.63
CA ALA A 82 -4.58 -12.57 -7.61
C ALA A 82 -5.13 -11.19 -8.01
N THR A 83 -6.00 -11.15 -9.02
CA THR A 83 -6.65 -9.93 -9.49
C THR A 83 -7.59 -9.36 -8.42
N GLU A 84 -8.41 -10.21 -7.79
CA GLU A 84 -9.28 -9.82 -6.68
C GLU A 84 -8.46 -9.31 -5.49
N ALA A 85 -7.39 -10.00 -5.12
CA ALA A 85 -6.48 -9.58 -4.05
C ALA A 85 -5.80 -8.25 -4.37
N GLN A 86 -5.40 -8.02 -5.62
CA GLN A 86 -4.82 -6.75 -6.06
C GLN A 86 -5.83 -5.61 -5.94
N GLN A 87 -7.06 -5.79 -6.43
CA GLN A 87 -8.11 -4.79 -6.31
C GLN A 87 -8.44 -4.47 -4.85
N ALA A 88 -8.51 -5.50 -4.00
CA ALA A 88 -8.74 -5.33 -2.56
C ALA A 88 -7.59 -4.57 -1.89
N LEU A 89 -6.34 -4.82 -2.28
CA LEU A 89 -5.17 -4.10 -1.77
C LEU A 89 -5.20 -2.64 -2.21
N GLU A 90 -5.45 -2.36 -3.49
CA GLU A 90 -5.56 -1.00 -4.01
C GLU A 90 -6.64 -0.20 -3.28
N LEU A 91 -7.81 -0.81 -3.06
CA LEU A 91 -8.89 -0.21 -2.27
C LEU A 91 -8.48 0.07 -0.82
N ARG A 92 -7.84 -0.90 -0.16
CA ARG A 92 -7.37 -0.74 1.23
C ARG A 92 -6.32 0.37 1.34
N VAL A 93 -5.40 0.48 0.38
CA VAL A 93 -4.40 1.56 0.37
C VAL A 93 -5.07 2.92 0.14
N ALA A 94 -6.04 3.01 -0.76
CA ALA A 94 -6.81 4.24 -0.99
C ALA A 94 -7.59 4.66 0.26
N GLN A 95 -8.29 3.73 0.91
CA GLN A 95 -9.01 3.97 2.16
C GLN A 95 -8.08 4.36 3.30
N ALA A 96 -6.93 3.69 3.47
CA ALA A 96 -5.95 4.02 4.49
C ALA A 96 -5.39 5.44 4.30
N ARG A 97 -5.07 5.83 3.06
CA ARG A 97 -4.62 7.19 2.73
C ARG A 97 -5.70 8.24 3.00
N SER A 98 -6.95 7.97 2.64
CA SER A 98 -8.08 8.85 2.92
C SER A 98 -8.28 9.03 4.43
N LYS A 99 -8.29 7.94 5.19
CA LYS A 99 -8.44 7.96 6.65
C LYS A 99 -7.27 8.66 7.35
N ALA A 100 -6.05 8.50 6.86
CA ALA A 100 -4.88 9.21 7.40
C ALA A 100 -4.96 10.72 7.17
N ARG A 101 -5.44 11.16 6.00
CA ARG A 101 -5.70 12.59 5.71
C ARG A 101 -6.78 13.14 6.63
N GLU A 102 -7.93 12.47 6.69
CA GLU A 102 -9.04 12.86 7.56
C GLU A 102 -8.62 12.93 9.04
N THR A 103 -7.81 11.97 9.51
CA THR A 103 -7.31 11.98 10.89
C THR A 103 -6.34 13.14 11.14
N SER A 104 -5.48 13.45 10.16
CA SER A 104 -4.56 14.58 10.27
C SER A 104 -5.30 15.90 10.28
N GLU A 105 -6.28 16.08 9.40
CA GLU A 105 -7.12 17.28 9.34
C GLU A 105 -7.88 17.48 10.66
N LYS A 106 -8.55 16.44 11.16
CA LYS A 106 -9.24 16.47 12.47
C LYS A 106 -8.30 16.76 13.64
N ALA A 107 -7.08 16.21 13.61
CA ALA A 107 -6.09 16.47 14.65
C ALA A 107 -5.60 17.92 14.60
N SER A 108 -5.35 18.48 13.41
CA SER A 108 -4.99 19.88 13.22
C SER A 108 -6.10 20.82 13.68
N GLU A 109 -7.35 20.58 13.27
CA GLU A 109 -8.52 21.38 13.69
C GLU A 109 -8.69 21.35 15.22
N LYS A 110 -8.59 20.16 15.82
CA LYS A 110 -8.68 20.02 17.28
C LYS A 110 -7.54 20.73 17.99
N MET A 111 -6.32 20.62 17.48
CA MET A 111 -5.15 21.28 18.07
C MET A 111 -5.24 22.80 17.96
N GLU A 112 -5.71 23.34 16.83
CA GLU A 112 -5.97 24.77 16.67
C GLU A 112 -7.05 25.27 17.64
N ALA A 113 -8.14 24.51 17.81
CA ALA A 113 -9.20 24.85 18.76
C ALA A 113 -8.70 24.82 20.22
N GLU A 114 -7.92 23.81 20.61
CA GLU A 114 -7.32 23.71 21.94
C GLU A 114 -6.30 24.83 22.19
N MET A 115 -5.45 25.14 21.21
CA MET A 115 -4.51 26.26 21.31
C MET A 115 -5.25 27.60 21.47
N ALA A 116 -6.27 27.86 20.65
CA ALA A 116 -7.05 29.10 20.74
C ALA A 116 -7.75 29.23 22.11
N ALA A 117 -8.32 28.13 22.63
CA ALA A 117 -8.94 28.11 23.95
C ALA A 117 -7.93 28.36 25.07
N GLU A 118 -6.76 27.74 25.01
CA GLU A 118 -5.72 27.92 26.03
C GLU A 118 -5.11 29.32 25.96
N THR A 119 -4.86 29.87 24.77
CA THR A 119 -4.43 31.26 24.60
C THR A 119 -5.45 32.22 25.19
N ALA A 120 -6.74 32.06 24.88
CA ALA A 120 -7.79 32.90 25.45
C ALA A 120 -7.87 32.80 26.98
N ARG A 121 -7.66 31.59 27.54
CA ARG A 121 -7.60 31.37 28.99
C ARG A 121 -6.43 32.10 29.63
N VAL A 122 -5.23 31.96 29.05
CA VAL A 122 -4.00 32.61 29.52
C VAL A 122 -4.12 34.13 29.41
N ASP A 123 -4.63 34.66 28.31
CA ASP A 123 -4.85 36.09 28.11
C ASP A 123 -5.81 36.65 29.16
N ALA A 124 -6.90 35.93 29.48
CA ALA A 124 -7.82 36.31 30.54
C ALA A 124 -7.17 36.29 31.94
N GLU A 125 -6.28 35.33 32.22
CA GLU A 125 -5.50 35.32 33.47
C GLU A 125 -4.50 36.47 33.54
N ILE A 126 -3.83 36.80 32.44
CA ILE A 126 -2.89 37.92 32.35
C ILE A 126 -3.63 39.24 32.57
N ALA A 127 -4.79 39.44 31.94
CA ALA A 127 -5.62 40.63 32.12
C ALA A 127 -6.02 40.83 33.60
N LYS A 128 -6.45 39.77 34.29
CA LYS A 128 -6.77 39.82 35.73
C LYS A 128 -5.55 40.15 36.59
N LYS A 129 -4.39 39.59 36.26
CA LYS A 129 -3.13 39.88 36.99
C LYS A 129 -2.70 41.33 36.79
N LEU A 130 -2.84 41.87 35.57
CA LEU A 130 -2.58 43.27 35.27
C LEU A 130 -3.52 44.19 36.06
N GLU A 131 -4.83 43.92 36.05
CA GLU A 131 -5.80 44.70 36.83
C GLU A 131 -5.48 44.71 38.33
N THR A 132 -5.12 43.54 38.89
CA THR A 132 -4.72 43.41 40.29
C THR A 132 -3.42 44.19 40.58
N ALA A 133 -2.45 44.13 39.68
CA ALA A 133 -1.19 44.86 39.80
C ALA A 133 -1.43 46.37 39.73
N ASP A 134 -2.26 46.84 38.80
CA ASP A 134 -2.62 48.26 38.66
C ASP A 134 -3.34 48.79 39.90
N ALA A 135 -4.30 48.03 40.44
CA ALA A 135 -4.97 48.38 41.70
C ALA A 135 -3.99 48.47 42.88
N ARG A 136 -3.01 47.57 42.94
CA ARG A 136 -1.96 47.57 43.97
C ARG A 136 -1.01 48.76 43.81
N ILE A 137 -0.62 49.10 42.57
CA ILE A 137 0.21 50.27 42.26
C ILE A 137 -0.54 51.55 42.63
N ALA A 138 -1.82 51.67 42.29
CA ALA A 138 -2.64 52.83 42.64
C ALA A 138 -2.75 53.01 44.17
N THR A 139 -3.00 51.91 44.90
CA THR A 139 -3.05 51.92 46.37
C THR A 139 -1.70 52.34 46.98
N LEU A 140 -0.59 51.77 46.48
CA LEU A 140 0.76 52.10 46.95
C LEU A 140 1.10 53.57 46.66
N ARG A 141 0.72 54.08 45.49
CA ARG A 141 0.89 55.49 45.12
C ARG A 141 0.10 56.40 46.05
N SER A 142 -1.16 56.09 46.33
CA SER A 142 -1.99 56.87 47.25
C SER A 142 -1.40 56.89 48.66
N SER A 143 -0.95 55.75 49.15
CA SER A 143 -0.30 55.64 50.46
C SER A 143 1.02 56.41 50.50
N ALA A 144 1.86 56.30 49.47
CA ALA A 144 3.12 57.05 49.39
C ALA A 144 2.88 58.56 49.36
N MET A 145 1.88 59.04 48.63
CA MET A 145 1.51 60.46 48.62
C MET A 145 0.99 60.96 49.97
N ALA A 146 0.18 60.16 50.67
CA ALA A 146 -0.26 60.48 52.03
C ALA A 146 0.92 60.55 53.03
N ASN A 147 1.86 59.61 52.92
CA ASN A 147 3.07 59.63 53.75
C ASN A 147 3.94 60.87 53.46
N VAL A 148 4.05 61.30 52.20
CA VAL A 148 4.76 62.54 51.83
C VAL A 148 4.08 63.77 52.42
N GLU A 149 2.74 63.85 52.35
CA GLU A 149 1.98 64.95 52.98
C GLU A 149 2.23 64.98 54.50
N GLN A 150 2.20 63.83 55.16
CA GLN A 150 2.46 63.73 56.60
C GLN A 150 3.89 64.15 56.95
N ILE A 151 4.91 63.66 56.23
CA ILE A 151 6.31 64.07 56.44
C ILE A 151 6.49 65.58 56.23
N ALA A 152 5.80 66.17 55.25
CA ALA A 152 5.86 67.61 55.00
C ALA A 152 5.24 68.43 56.15
N VAL A 153 4.09 67.99 56.69
CA VAL A 153 3.47 68.60 57.88
C VAL A 153 4.38 68.48 59.10
N ASP A 154 4.90 67.28 59.38
CA ASP A 154 5.79 67.02 60.51
C ASP A 154 7.08 67.87 60.42
N THR A 155 7.63 68.02 59.20
CA THR A 155 8.81 68.85 58.96
C THR A 155 8.50 70.35 59.13
N ALA A 156 7.34 70.81 58.66
CA ALA A 156 6.91 72.20 58.82
C ALA A 156 6.64 72.56 60.30
N GLU A 157 6.04 71.64 61.06
CA GLU A 157 5.87 71.78 62.51
C GLU A 157 7.22 71.85 63.22
N ALA A 158 8.14 70.92 62.93
CA ALA A 158 9.48 70.91 63.52
C ALA A 158 10.28 72.19 63.21
N MET A 159 10.15 72.73 62.00
CA MET A 159 10.79 73.99 61.60
C MET A 159 10.17 75.19 62.33
N THR A 160 8.84 75.32 62.35
CA THR A 160 8.15 76.47 63.00
C THR A 160 8.36 76.49 64.51
N ALA A 161 8.38 75.33 65.16
CA ALA A 161 8.74 75.19 66.57
C ALA A 161 10.16 75.70 66.86
N ARG A 162 11.11 75.49 65.94
CA ARG A 162 12.50 75.94 66.07
C ARG A 162 12.65 77.47 65.97
N PHE A 163 11.70 78.15 65.35
CA PHE A 163 11.60 79.62 65.29
C PHE A 163 10.70 80.23 66.37
N GLY A 164 10.19 79.43 67.32
CA GLY A 164 9.37 79.90 68.44
C GLY A 164 7.93 80.26 68.09
N LEU A 165 7.46 79.90 66.89
CA LEU A 165 6.09 80.12 66.43
C LEU A 165 5.28 78.84 66.65
N LYS A 166 4.15 78.93 67.37
CA LYS A 166 3.18 77.83 67.50
C LYS A 166 2.07 78.00 66.48
N ALA A 167 2.15 77.28 65.37
CA ALA A 167 1.04 77.15 64.43
C ALA A 167 0.15 75.97 64.85
N SER A 168 -1.17 76.08 64.65
CA SER A 168 -2.08 74.98 64.94
C SER A 168 -1.91 73.86 63.89
N ALA A 169 -2.07 72.60 64.29
CA ALA A 169 -1.95 71.46 63.38
C ALA A 169 -2.92 71.53 62.19
N GLY A 170 -4.08 72.18 62.37
CA GLY A 170 -5.06 72.43 61.31
C GLY A 170 -4.56 73.43 60.27
N ASP A 171 -3.93 74.51 60.71
CA ASP A 171 -3.41 75.57 59.81
C ASP A 171 -2.19 75.08 59.02
N LEU A 172 -1.30 74.32 59.66
CA LEU A 172 -0.13 73.70 59.01
C LEU A 172 -0.57 72.72 57.92
N LYS A 173 -1.55 71.86 58.22
CA LYS A 173 -2.11 70.92 57.24
C LYS A 173 -2.74 71.68 56.06
N SER A 174 -3.59 72.67 56.32
CA SER A 174 -4.21 73.48 55.26
C SER A 174 -3.18 74.19 54.39
N ALA A 175 -2.10 74.72 54.97
CA ALA A 175 -1.06 75.41 54.23
C ALA A 175 -0.20 74.46 53.37
N VAL A 176 0.12 73.26 53.88
CA VAL A 176 0.83 72.22 53.13
C VAL A 176 -0.02 71.70 51.98
N SER A 177 -1.30 71.38 52.21
CA SER A 177 -2.20 70.92 51.13
C SER A 177 -2.37 72.00 50.05
N ALA A 178 -2.54 73.28 50.42
CA ALA A 178 -2.62 74.39 49.47
C ALA A 178 -1.32 74.62 48.66
N ALA A 179 -0.15 74.31 49.25
CA ALA A 179 1.13 74.38 48.55
C ALA A 179 1.32 73.21 47.57
N MET A 180 0.77 72.03 47.88
CA MET A 180 0.82 70.83 47.03
C MET A 180 -0.12 70.92 45.82
N GLU A 181 -1.25 71.64 45.92
CA GLU A 181 -2.19 71.86 44.79
C GLU A 181 -1.72 72.94 43.79
N LYS A 182 -0.75 73.78 44.15
CA LYS A 182 -0.37 74.97 43.36
C LYS A 182 0.58 74.70 42.20
N LYS A 183 0.71 73.45 41.75
CA LYS A 183 1.63 73.01 40.70
C LYS A 183 0.93 72.10 39.69
#